data_AF-A0A5J4J7V7-F1
#
_entry.id   AF-A0A5J4J7V7-F1
#
_cell.length_a   1.000
_cell.length_b   1.000
_cell.length_c   1.000
_cell.angle_alpha   90.00
_cell.angle_beta   90.00
_cell.angle_gamma   90.00
#
_symmetry.space_group_name_H-M   'P 1'
#
loop_
_entity.id
_entity.type
_entity.pdbx_description
1 polymer ?
#
loop_
_entity_poly.entity_id
_entity_poly.type
_entity_poly.pdbx_seq_one_letter_code
_entity_poly.pdbx_strand_id
1 'polypeptide(L)' 'MKNLLRDAIEKKKRYLMNRLIEMDAYPENDEQLYKLTLTELEKEYHYFRKKQQESEAAGEQ' A
#
# COMPACT_ATOMS: atom_id res chain seq x y z
N MET A 1 -3.73 -25.33 15.13
CA MET A 1 -2.48 -24.60 14.81
C MET A 1 -2.86 -23.37 14.01
N LYS A 2 -2.50 -22.16 14.45
CA LYS A 2 -2.71 -20.95 13.64
C LYS A 2 -1.77 -21.02 12.43
N ASN A 3 -2.30 -20.71 11.24
CA ASN A 3 -1.49 -20.65 10.02
C ASN A 3 -0.62 -19.39 10.07
N LEU A 4 0.56 -19.50 10.69
CA LEU A 4 1.50 -18.38 10.86
C LEU A 4 1.80 -17.64 9.54
N LEU A 5 1.88 -18.39 8.43
CA LEU A 5 2.06 -17.82 7.10
C LEU A 5 0.86 -16.96 6.67
N ARG A 6 -0.37 -17.44 6.90
CA ARG A 6 -1.59 -16.71 6.57
C ARG A 6 -1.70 -15.44 7.43
N ASP A 7 -1.42 -15.55 8.73
CA ASP A 7 -1.43 -14.40 9.64
C ASP A 7 -0.40 -13.34 9.23
N ALA A 8 0.81 -13.76 8.82
CA ALA A 8 1.85 -12.85 8.34
C ALA A 8 1.43 -12.14 7.03
N ILE A 9 0.83 -12.86 6.09
CA ILE A 9 0.33 -12.30 4.83
C ILE A 9 -0.79 -11.29 5.11
N GLU A 10 -1.77 -11.64 5.95
CA GLU A 10 -2.88 -10.73 6.27
C GLU A 10 -2.39 -9.47 6.99
N LYS A 11 -1.44 -9.60 7.93
CA LYS A 11 -0.81 -8.44 8.57
C LYS A 11 -0.11 -7.54 7.56
N LYS A 12 0.64 -8.11 6.62
CA LYS A 12 1.35 -7.34 5.59
C LYS A 12 0.38 -6.64 4.64
N LYS A 13 -0.70 -7.31 4.23
CA LYS A 13 -1.76 -6.68 3.41
C LYS A 13 -2.36 -5.48 4.11
N ARG A 14 -2.80 -5.63 5.37
CA ARG A 14 -3.38 -4.52 6.15
C ARG A 14 -2.40 -3.35 6.31
N TYR A 15 -1.14 -3.66 6.57
CA TYR A 15 -0.09 -2.64 6.66
C TYR A 15 0.03 -1.84 5.35
N LEU A 16 0.07 -2.51 4.19
CA LEU A 16 0.18 -1.83 2.89
C LEU A 16 -1.07 -1.02 2.55
N MET A 17 -2.26 -1.57 2.81
CA MET A 17 -3.53 -0.84 2.60
C MET A 17 -3.58 0.44 3.44
N ASN A 18 -3.25 0.36 4.73
CA ASN A 18 -3.21 1.53 5.60
C ASN A 18 -2.22 2.58 5.09
N ARG A 19 -1.03 2.17 4.63
CA ARG A 19 -0.05 3.10 4.06
C ARG A 19 -0.54 3.78 2.78
N LEU A 20 -1.22 3.04 1.90
CA LEU A 20 -1.80 3.58 0.69
C LEU A 20 -2.88 4.62 1.00
N ILE A 21 -3.71 4.36 2.02
CA ILE A 21 -4.73 5.31 2.49
C ILE A 21 -4.07 6.55 3.13
N GLU A 22 -3.05 6.37 3.98
CA GLU A 22 -2.29 7.47 4.59
C GLU A 22 -1.63 8.40 3.56
N MET A 23 -1.28 7.86 2.39
CA MET A 23 -0.68 8.59 1.28
C MET A 23 -1.71 9.26 0.37
N ASP A 24 -3.01 9.20 0.72
CA ASP A 24 -4.13 9.69 -0.10
C ASP A 24 -4.16 9.06 -1.51
N ALA A 25 -3.54 7.88 -1.65
CA ALA A 25 -3.48 7.14 -2.92
C ALA A 25 -4.79 6.40 -3.22
N TYR A 26 -5.50 5.99 -2.15
CA TYR A 26 -6.78 5.29 -2.21
C TYR A 26 -7.69 5.74 -1.06
N PRO A 27 -9.01 5.79 -1.27
CA PRO A 27 -9.97 6.06 -0.20
C PRO A 27 -10.06 4.88 0.80
N GLU A 28 -10.38 5.16 2.05
CA GLU A 28 -10.41 4.19 3.16
C GLU A 28 -11.35 2.99 2.92
N ASN A 29 -12.42 3.21 2.16
CA ASN A 29 -13.42 2.20 1.82
C ASN A 29 -13.32 1.72 0.36
N ASP A 30 -12.14 1.80 -0.25
CA ASP A 30 -11.99 1.32 -1.62
C ASP A 30 -12.12 -0.21 -1.67
N GLU A 31 -13.22 -0.70 -2.26
CA GLU A 31 -13.43 -2.12 -2.52
C GLU A 31 -12.33 -2.72 -3.39
N GLN A 32 -11.62 -1.91 -4.19
CA GLN A 32 -10.48 -2.38 -4.98
C GLN A 32 -9.34 -2.82 -4.07
N LEU A 33 -9.02 -2.09 -3.00
CA LEU A 33 -7.92 -2.46 -2.08
C LEU A 33 -8.11 -3.86 -1.49
N TYR A 34 -9.36 -4.24 -1.19
CA TYR A 34 -9.70 -5.56 -0.67
C TYR A 34 -9.64 -6.68 -1.73
N LYS A 35 -9.76 -6.33 -3.01
CA LYS A 35 -9.63 -7.26 -4.15
C LYS A 35 -8.17 -7.52 -4.52
N LEU A 36 -7.24 -6.63 -4.14
CA LEU A 36 -5.83 -6.77 -4.46
C LEU A 36 -5.15 -7.94 -3.73
N THR A 37 -4.31 -8.65 -4.47
CA THR A 37 -3.34 -9.61 -3.94
C THR A 37 -2.22 -8.87 -3.19
N LEU A 38 -1.45 -9.61 -2.39
CA LEU A 38 -0.35 -9.01 -1.62
C LEU A 38 0.68 -8.34 -2.55
N THR A 39 1.00 -9.00 -3.67
CA THR A 39 1.94 -8.50 -4.66
C THR A 39 1.44 -7.24 -5.36
N GLU A 40 0.14 -7.13 -5.61
CA GLU A 40 -0.44 -5.90 -6.17
C GLU A 40 -0.36 -4.74 -5.18
N LEU A 41 -0.72 -4.97 -3.91
CA LEU A 41 -0.55 -3.95 -2.85
C LEU A 41 0.91 -3.48 -2.71
N GLU A 42 1.87 -4.38 -2.85
CA GLU A 42 3.31 -4.04 -2.82
C GLU A 42 3.71 -3.17 -4.02
N LYS A 43 3.19 -3.47 -5.22
CA LYS A 43 3.46 -2.68 -6.43
C LYS A 43 2.87 -1.28 -6.33
N GLU A 44 1.61 -1.17 -5.93
CA GLU A 44 0.94 0.12 -5.72
C GLU A 44 1.69 0.95 -4.69
N TYR A 45 2.02 0.35 -3.53
CA TYR A 45 2.77 1.06 -2.49
C TYR A 45 4.13 1.57 -3.01
N HIS A 46 4.86 0.75 -3.75
CA HIS A 46 6.13 1.19 -4.34
C HIS A 46 5.95 2.31 -5.36
N TYR A 47 4.92 2.22 -6.21
CA TYR A 47 4.60 3.25 -7.20
C TYR A 47 4.27 4.59 -6.56
N PHE A 48 3.32 4.61 -5.62
CA PHE A 48 2.92 5.85 -4.93
C PHE A 48 4.05 6.41 -4.07
N ARG A 49 4.85 5.56 -3.43
CA ARG A 49 5.99 6.00 -2.63
C ARG A 49 7.05 6.67 -3.50
N LYS A 50 7.30 6.13 -4.70
CA LYS A 50 8.21 6.75 -5.66
C LYS A 50 7.65 8.09 -6.17
N LYS A 51 6.37 8.14 -6.50
CA LYS A 51 5.68 9.37 -6.94
C LYS A 51 5.71 10.48 -5.89
N GLN A 52 5.58 10.13 -4.60
CA GLN A 52 5.70 11.08 -3.49
C GLN A 52 7.13 11.66 -3.40
N GLN A 53 8.15 10.81 -3.52
CA GLN A 53 9.56 11.24 -3.51
C GLN A 53 9.92 12.12 -4.71
N GLU A 54 9.39 11.81 -5.90
CA GLU A 54 9.61 12.62 -7.11
C GLU A 54 8.96 14.01 -7.02
N SER A 55 7.85 14.13 -6.29
CA SER A 55 7.17 15.41 -6.07
C SER A 55 7.92 16.33 -5.09
N GLU A 56 8.66 15.75 -4.13
CA GLU A 56 9.52 16.50 -3.20
C GLU A 56 10.83 16.95 -3.85
N ALA A 57 11.37 16.20 -4.80
CA ALA A 57 12.61 16.53 -5.51
C ALA A 57 12.45 17.62 -6.60
N ALA A 58 11.23 17.90 -7.06
CA ALA A 58 10.95 18.88 -8.11
C ALA A 58 10.65 20.31 -7.58
N GLY A 59 10.68 20.51 -6.26
CA GLY A 59 10.38 21.79 -5.61
C GLY A 59 11.56 22.76 -5.44
N GLU A 60 12.77 22.39 -5.87
CA GLU A 60 13.95 23.26 -5.84
C GLU A 60 14.29 23.70 -7.28
N GLN A 61 13.64 24.76 -7.76
CA GLN A 61 14.11 25.57 -8.89
C GLN A 61 14.17 27.04 -8.49
#